data_AF-C4JJ88-F1
#
_entry.id   AF-C4JJ88-F1
#
_cell.length_a   1.000
_cell.length_b   1.000
_cell.length_c   1.000
_cell.angle_alpha   90.00
_cell.angle_beta   90.00
_cell.angle_gamma   90.00
#
_symmetry.space_group_name_H-M   'P 1'
#
loop_
_entity.id
_entity.type
_entity.pdbx_description
1 polymer ?
#
loop_
_entity_poly.entity_id
_entity_poly.type
_entity_poly.pdbx_seq_one_letter_code
_entity_poly.pdbx_strand_id
1 'polypeptide(L)'
;MAQIKVAYGSVLEFIIQERLCWDDLKPKGTSLNVVWRTDDYKILYNDWPYGVEKDIIHLVVWTKFALEDDPVTDDLTPRARMEIDEFVGRIFRSRMAAERVVWFKNWRSLKSVHSIEHFHVMLKAPDLEFVHEITKGDVPLVEKI
;
A
#
# COMPACT_ATOMS: atom_id res chain seq x y z
N MET A 1 13.16 -7.37 -12.13
CA MET A 1 11.92 -7.35 -12.96
C MET A 1 11.90 -8.37 -14.10
N ALA A 2 12.97 -8.49 -14.91
CA ALA A 2 12.97 -9.43 -16.05
C ALA A 2 12.73 -10.89 -15.64
N GLN A 3 13.38 -11.38 -14.58
CA GLN A 3 13.17 -12.75 -14.07
C GLN A 3 11.77 -12.98 -13.49
N ILE A 4 11.19 -11.98 -12.80
CA ILE A 4 9.81 -12.04 -12.27
C ILE A 4 8.81 -12.18 -13.43
N LYS A 5 8.96 -11.38 -14.50
CA LYS A 5 8.09 -11.48 -15.68
C LYS A 5 8.20 -12.84 -16.37
N VAL A 6 9.40 -13.44 -16.39
CA VAL A 6 9.60 -14.78 -16.96
C VAL A 6 8.93 -15.87 -16.12
N ALA A 7 9.02 -15.79 -14.79
CA ALA A 7 8.48 -16.82 -13.90
C ALA A 7 6.97 -16.72 -13.67
N TYR A 8 6.42 -15.50 -13.58
CA TYR A 8 5.03 -15.26 -13.18
C TYR A 8 4.16 -14.64 -14.29
N GLY A 9 4.73 -14.35 -15.46
CA GLY A 9 4.03 -13.67 -16.56
C GLY A 9 3.95 -12.16 -16.39
N SER A 10 3.67 -11.65 -15.18
CA SER A 10 3.82 -10.23 -14.84
C SER A 10 4.19 -9.99 -13.38
N VAL A 11 4.52 -8.74 -13.07
CA VAL A 11 4.81 -8.30 -11.69
C VAL A 11 3.55 -8.36 -10.82
N LEU A 12 2.36 -8.22 -11.42
CA LEU A 12 1.09 -8.30 -10.71
C LEU A 12 0.82 -9.71 -10.20
N GLU A 13 0.93 -10.73 -11.05
CA GLU A 13 0.74 -12.12 -10.62
C GLU A 13 1.71 -12.49 -9.51
N PHE A 14 2.97 -12.06 -9.60
CA PHE A 14 3.95 -12.22 -8.53
C PHE A 14 3.49 -11.55 -7.22
N ILE A 15 3.02 -10.30 -7.26
CA ILE A 15 2.54 -9.61 -6.05
C ILE A 15 1.33 -10.34 -5.45
N ILE A 16 0.39 -10.81 -6.28
CA ILE A 16 -0.78 -11.54 -5.78
C ILE A 16 -0.37 -12.85 -5.11
N GLN A 17 0.48 -13.63 -5.78
CA GLN A 17 0.82 -14.99 -5.34
C GLN A 17 1.81 -14.99 -4.18
N GLU A 18 2.89 -14.20 -4.27
CA GLU A 18 4.03 -14.27 -3.36
C GLU A 18 3.99 -13.22 -2.24
N ARG A 19 3.28 -12.11 -2.43
CA ARG A 19 3.23 -11.01 -1.45
C ARG A 19 1.88 -10.93 -0.75
N LEU A 20 0.80 -10.83 -1.52
CA LEU A 20 -0.54 -10.64 -1.01
C LEU A 20 -1.21 -11.93 -0.56
N CYS A 21 -0.91 -13.06 -1.19
CA CYS A 21 -1.47 -14.38 -0.86
C CYS A 21 -2.98 -14.32 -0.58
N TRP A 22 -3.72 -13.57 -1.42
CA TRP A 22 -5.17 -13.45 -1.32
C TRP A 22 -5.82 -14.49 -2.22
N ASP A 23 -6.74 -15.28 -1.66
CA ASP A 23 -7.49 -16.29 -2.43
C ASP A 23 -8.39 -15.65 -3.50
N ASP A 24 -8.92 -14.47 -3.21
CA ASP A 24 -9.71 -13.67 -4.11
C ASP A 24 -9.57 -12.16 -3.82
N LEU A 25 -9.84 -11.35 -4.86
CA LEU A 25 -9.77 -9.88 -4.80
C LEU A 25 -11.12 -9.23 -4.47
N LYS A 26 -12.14 -9.99 -4.06
CA LYS A 26 -13.44 -9.42 -3.70
C LYS A 26 -13.33 -8.82 -2.29
N PRO A 27 -13.59 -7.51 -2.15
CA PRO A 27 -13.62 -6.91 -0.84
C PRO A 27 -14.78 -7.51 -0.02
N LYS A 28 -14.50 -7.89 1.23
CA LYS A 28 -15.52 -8.39 2.17
C LYS A 28 -16.24 -7.23 2.86
N GLY A 29 -15.55 -6.12 3.04
CA GLY A 29 -16.13 -4.83 3.42
C GLY A 29 -16.64 -4.07 2.20
N THR A 30 -17.42 -3.03 2.45
CA THR A 30 -17.71 -2.01 1.44
C THR A 30 -16.79 -0.82 1.72
N SER A 31 -16.18 -0.22 0.69
CA SER A 31 -15.57 1.12 0.82
C SER A 31 -16.60 2.16 1.31
N LEU A 32 -17.89 1.85 1.13
CA LEU A 32 -19.03 2.66 1.57
C LEU A 32 -19.21 2.73 3.09
N ASN A 33 -18.60 1.84 3.88
CA ASN A 33 -18.65 1.90 5.34
C ASN A 33 -17.24 2.05 5.91
N VAL A 34 -17.09 3.02 6.81
CA VAL A 34 -15.86 3.61 7.42
C VAL A 34 -14.93 2.61 8.14
N VAL A 35 -15.16 1.30 8.02
CA VAL A 35 -14.37 0.26 8.66
C VAL A 35 -13.62 -0.56 7.62
N TRP A 36 -12.38 -0.14 7.33
CA TRP A 36 -11.40 -0.96 6.64
C TRP A 36 -11.22 -2.28 7.41
N ARG A 37 -11.67 -3.39 6.83
CA ARG A 37 -11.46 -4.71 7.43
C ARG A 37 -10.02 -5.15 7.17
N THR A 38 -9.41 -5.79 8.15
CA THR A 38 -8.02 -6.29 8.08
C THR A 38 -7.80 -7.34 6.98
N ASP A 39 -8.87 -7.88 6.40
CA ASP A 39 -8.84 -8.86 5.32
C ASP A 39 -8.88 -8.22 3.92
N ASP A 40 -9.17 -6.92 3.85
CA ASP A 40 -9.34 -6.16 2.61
C ASP A 40 -8.14 -5.28 2.26
N TYR A 41 -7.14 -5.21 3.16
CA TYR A 41 -5.89 -4.54 2.89
C TYR A 41 -4.68 -5.30 3.44
N LYS A 42 -3.50 -5.03 2.87
CA LYS A 42 -2.21 -5.47 3.40
C LYS A 42 -1.23 -4.31 3.35
N ILE A 43 -0.42 -4.18 4.41
CA ILE A 43 0.65 -3.20 4.49
C ILE A 43 1.95 -3.99 4.34
N LEU A 44 2.72 -3.69 3.31
CA LEU A 44 3.95 -4.42 2.98
C LEU A 44 5.09 -3.42 2.78
N TYR A 45 6.33 -3.89 2.91
CA TYR A 45 7.47 -3.11 2.47
C TYR A 45 7.40 -2.87 0.96
N ASN A 46 7.80 -1.69 0.52
CA ASN A 46 7.99 -1.46 -0.91
C ASN A 46 9.23 -2.24 -1.38
N ASP A 47 9.02 -3.20 -2.27
CA ASP A 47 10.09 -4.01 -2.85
C ASP A 47 10.98 -3.21 -3.83
N TRP A 48 10.51 -2.04 -4.27
CA TRP A 48 11.25 -1.09 -5.11
C TRP A 48 11.14 0.31 -4.51
N PRO A 49 11.80 0.56 -3.37
CA PRO A 49 11.71 1.85 -2.68
C PRO A 49 12.35 2.94 -3.53
N TYR A 50 11.87 4.17 -3.38
CA TYR A 50 12.54 5.33 -3.95
C TYR A 50 13.89 5.55 -3.28
N GLY A 51 14.78 6.30 -3.93
CA GLY A 51 16.04 6.74 -3.32
C GLY A 51 15.77 7.75 -2.21
N VAL A 52 15.38 7.25 -1.04
CA VAL A 52 15.06 8.05 0.15
C VAL A 52 16.18 7.95 1.19
N GLU A 53 16.13 8.83 2.19
CA GLU A 53 17.03 8.77 3.34
C GLU A 53 16.91 7.41 4.06
N LYS A 54 18.01 6.94 4.66
CA LYS A 54 18.07 5.61 5.29
C LYS A 54 17.12 5.43 6.48
N ASP A 55 16.65 6.54 7.06
CA ASP A 55 15.69 6.55 8.16
C ASP A 55 14.23 6.58 7.67
N ILE A 56 13.98 6.57 6.36
CA ILE A 56 12.64 6.52 5.79
C ILE A 56 12.29 5.08 5.40
N ILE A 57 11.26 4.54 6.03
CA ILE A 57 10.66 3.27 5.62
C ILE A 57 9.53 3.55 4.62
N HIS A 58 9.65 2.96 3.43
CA HIS A 58 8.66 3.06 2.36
C HIS A 58 7.76 1.82 2.36
N LEU A 59 6.50 2.02 2.75
CA LEU A 59 5.48 0.98 2.76
C LEU A 59 4.50 1.16 1.59
N VAL A 60 3.86 0.07 1.20
CA VAL A 60 2.76 0.03 0.24
C VAL A 60 1.55 -0.57 0.93
N VAL A 61 0.44 0.16 0.92
CA VAL A 61 -0.86 -0.31 1.38
C VAL A 61 -1.66 -0.77 0.17
N TRP A 62 -1.86 -2.08 0.07
CA TRP A 62 -2.63 -2.74 -0.98
C TRP A 62 -4.08 -2.89 -0.55
N THR A 63 -5.03 -2.64 -1.46
CA THR A 63 -6.48 -2.67 -1.15
C THR A 63 -7.23 -3.55 -2.14
N LYS A 64 -8.24 -4.28 -1.67
CA LYS A 64 -9.16 -5.04 -2.54
C LYS A 64 -10.22 -4.18 -3.21
N PHE A 65 -10.49 -2.99 -2.68
CA PHE A 65 -11.47 -2.06 -3.22
C PHE A 65 -10.81 -0.93 -4.00
N ALA A 66 -11.61 -0.31 -4.87
CA ALA A 66 -11.20 0.81 -5.69
C ALA A 66 -11.00 2.07 -4.82
N LEU A 67 -9.95 2.83 -5.15
CA LEU A 67 -9.73 4.19 -4.63
C LEU A 67 -10.18 5.17 -5.72
N GLU A 68 -11.38 5.73 -5.57
CA GLU A 68 -12.05 6.50 -6.61
C GLU A 68 -11.22 7.72 -7.05
N ASP A 69 -11.00 7.81 -8.37
CA ASP A 69 -10.32 8.93 -9.02
C ASP A 69 -11.37 9.87 -9.64
N ASP A 70 -11.11 11.17 -9.55
CA ASP A 70 -11.83 12.22 -10.25
C ASP A 70 -11.58 12.06 -11.77
N PRO A 71 -12.65 11.87 -12.57
CA PRO A 71 -12.53 11.58 -13.99
C PRO A 71 -11.98 12.77 -14.81
N VAL A 72 -11.95 13.97 -14.24
CA VAL A 72 -11.46 15.19 -14.88
C VAL A 72 -9.98 15.41 -14.57
N THR A 73 -9.55 15.17 -13.32
CA THR A 73 -8.20 15.52 -12.88
C THR A 73 -7.23 14.33 -12.79
N ASP A 74 -7.71 13.09 -12.91
CA ASP A 74 -6.93 11.86 -12.67
C ASP A 74 -6.28 11.80 -11.27
N ASP A 75 -6.83 12.58 -10.32
CA ASP A 75 -6.47 12.59 -8.91
C ASP A 75 -7.58 11.94 -8.07
N LEU A 76 -7.32 11.60 -6.81
CA LEU A 76 -8.33 11.07 -5.91
C LEU A 76 -9.51 12.03 -5.75
N THR A 77 -10.74 11.49 -5.74
CA THR A 77 -11.90 12.29 -5.32
C THR A 77 -11.68 12.82 -3.90
N PRO A 78 -12.24 14.00 -3.53
CA PRO A 78 -12.10 14.53 -2.18
C PRO A 78 -12.52 13.53 -1.10
N ARG A 79 -13.53 12.72 -1.40
CA ARG A 79 -13.99 11.63 -0.54
C ARG A 79 -12.94 10.54 -0.38
N ALA A 80 -12.41 9.99 -1.48
CA ALA A 80 -11.40 8.93 -1.41
C ALA A 80 -10.13 9.41 -0.68
N ARG A 81 -9.74 10.67 -0.90
CA ARG A 81 -8.63 11.30 -0.18
C ARG A 81 -8.88 11.37 1.33
N MET A 82 -10.09 11.76 1.75
CA MET A 82 -10.48 11.78 3.16
C MET A 82 -10.45 10.38 3.78
N GLU A 83 -11.01 9.37 3.10
CA GLU A 83 -11.05 7.98 3.59
C GLU A 83 -9.63 7.40 3.77
N ILE A 84 -8.70 7.71 2.86
CA ILE A 84 -7.29 7.32 2.99
C ILE A 84 -6.63 8.08 4.14
N ASP A 85 -6.86 9.39 4.28
CA ASP A 85 -6.23 10.17 5.33
C ASP A 85 -6.72 9.75 6.73
N GLU A 86 -8.00 9.41 6.88
CA GLU A 86 -8.56 8.81 8.10
C GLU A 86 -7.93 7.45 8.42
N PHE A 87 -7.79 6.59 7.41
CA PHE A 87 -7.09 5.31 7.56
C PHE A 87 -5.64 5.53 8.03
N VAL A 88 -4.92 6.45 7.39
CA VAL A 88 -3.54 6.77 7.74
C VAL A 88 -3.45 7.36 9.15
N GLY A 89 -4.41 8.23 9.50
CA GLY A 89 -4.57 8.79 10.83
C GLY A 89 -4.70 7.70 11.90
N ARG A 90 -5.57 6.72 11.65
CA ARG A 90 -5.85 5.63 12.60
C ARG A 90 -4.71 4.64 12.73
N ILE A 91 -4.08 4.24 11.62
CA ILE A 91 -3.08 3.15 11.62
C ILE A 91 -1.68 3.68 11.96
N PHE A 92 -1.29 4.83 11.43
CA PHE A 92 0.08 5.34 11.53
C PHE A 92 0.18 6.54 12.46
N ARG A 93 -0.63 7.59 12.26
CA ARG A 93 -0.54 8.82 13.06
C ARG A 93 -1.06 8.67 14.49
N SER A 94 -1.72 7.57 14.82
CA SER A 94 -2.07 7.19 16.19
C SER A 94 -0.85 6.79 17.02
N ARG A 95 0.25 6.40 16.38
CA ARG A 95 1.51 5.99 17.04
C ARG A 95 2.72 6.84 16.64
N MET A 96 2.58 7.69 15.63
CA MET A 96 3.64 8.56 15.14
C MET A 96 3.13 9.99 14.98
N ALA A 97 4.01 10.97 15.19
CA ALA A 97 3.69 12.36 14.92
C ALA A 97 3.36 12.56 13.43
N ALA A 98 2.34 13.38 13.13
CA ALA A 98 1.77 13.52 11.79
C ALA A 98 2.82 13.97 10.76
N GLU A 99 3.76 14.82 11.15
CA GLU A 99 4.86 15.32 10.33
C GLU A 99 5.88 14.25 9.91
N ARG A 100 5.86 13.07 10.57
CA ARG A 100 6.72 11.93 10.23
C ARG A 100 6.03 10.90 9.34
N VAL A 101 4.78 11.17 8.95
CA VAL A 101 3.94 10.25 8.16
C VAL A 101 3.41 10.98 6.94
N VAL A 102 3.92 10.62 5.77
CA VAL A 102 3.43 11.11 4.49
C VAL A 102 2.83 9.95 3.71
N TRP A 103 1.71 10.20 3.03
CA TRP A 103 1.13 9.23 2.10
C TRP A 103 0.88 9.88 0.75
N PHE A 104 0.94 9.07 -0.30
CA PHE A 104 0.62 9.49 -1.66
C PHE A 104 0.12 8.31 -2.49
N LYS A 105 -0.70 8.59 -3.49
CA LYS A 105 -1.11 7.63 -4.52
C LYS A 105 -0.51 8.07 -5.84
N ASN A 106 0.09 7.14 -6.58
CA ASN A 106 0.57 7.44 -7.93
C ASN A 106 -0.61 7.64 -8.88
N TRP A 107 -0.50 8.63 -9.78
CA TRP A 107 -1.51 8.90 -10.81
C TRP A 107 -1.78 7.67 -11.65
N ARG A 108 -3.00 7.54 -12.15
CA ARG A 108 -3.46 6.35 -12.88
C ARG A 108 -2.57 6.06 -14.09
N SER A 109 -2.12 7.11 -14.78
CA SER A 109 -1.21 7.05 -15.94
C SER A 109 0.18 6.47 -15.63
N LEU A 110 0.62 6.44 -14.37
CA LEU A 110 1.92 5.90 -13.93
C LEU A 110 1.80 4.51 -13.27
N LYS A 111 0.57 4.00 -13.08
CA LYS A 111 0.36 2.68 -12.47
C LYS A 111 0.73 1.59 -13.47
N SER A 112 1.73 0.78 -13.11
CA SER A 112 2.04 -0.46 -13.86
C SER A 112 1.05 -1.61 -13.56
N VAL A 113 0.23 -1.46 -12.52
CA VAL A 113 -0.72 -2.46 -12.03
C VAL A 113 -2.10 -1.80 -11.92
N HIS A 114 -2.99 -2.07 -12.87
CA HIS A 114 -4.35 -1.52 -12.89
C HIS A 114 -5.37 -2.37 -12.12
N SER A 115 -5.03 -3.62 -11.80
CA SER A 115 -5.99 -4.58 -11.25
C SER A 115 -6.08 -4.61 -9.73
N ILE A 116 -5.10 -4.02 -9.02
CA ILE A 116 -5.08 -3.91 -7.56
C ILE A 116 -4.64 -2.51 -7.17
N GLU A 117 -5.52 -1.82 -6.46
CA GLU A 117 -5.28 -0.48 -5.98
C GLU A 117 -4.32 -0.49 -4.80
N HIS A 118 -3.49 0.55 -4.74
CA HIS A 118 -2.53 0.73 -3.67
C HIS A 118 -2.16 2.21 -3.53
N PHE A 119 -1.70 2.57 -2.34
CA PHE A 119 -1.06 3.84 -2.06
C PHE A 119 0.20 3.62 -1.22
N HIS A 120 1.06 4.62 -1.23
CA HIS A 120 2.33 4.59 -0.54
C HIS A 120 2.24 5.34 0.78
N VAL A 121 2.94 4.83 1.78
CA VAL A 121 3.15 5.51 3.06
C VAL A 121 4.65 5.53 3.34
N MET A 122 5.17 6.71 3.65
CA MET A 122 6.55 6.93 4.08
C MET A 122 6.56 7.29 5.55
N LEU A 123 7.36 6.55 6.33
CA LEU A 123 7.52 6.74 7.75
C LEU A 123 8.95 7.19 8.04
N LYS A 124 9.11 8.35 8.66
CA LYS A 124 10.43 8.86 9.06
C LYS A 124 10.78 8.41 10.48
N ALA A 125 11.89 7.68 10.61
CA ALA A 125 12.41 7.12 11.85
C ALA A 125 11.33 6.43 12.72
N PRO A 126 10.56 5.46 12.17
CA PRO A 126 9.58 4.72 12.95
C PRO A 126 10.24 3.76 13.94
N ASP A 127 9.50 3.38 14.98
CA ASP A 127 9.82 2.20 15.78
C ASP A 127 9.66 0.93 14.92
N LEU A 128 10.69 0.08 14.88
CA LEU A 128 10.69 -1.13 14.07
C LEU A 128 9.74 -2.20 14.61
N GLU A 129 9.45 -2.23 15.91
CA GLU A 129 8.45 -3.14 16.48
C GLU A 129 7.05 -2.77 15.98
N PHE A 130 6.74 -1.48 15.95
CA PHE A 130 5.51 -0.97 15.35
C PHE A 130 5.39 -1.34 13.87
N VAL A 131 6.47 -1.18 13.10
CA VAL A 131 6.47 -1.54 11.67
C VAL A 131 6.25 -3.03 11.49
N HIS A 132 6.94 -3.87 12.28
CA HIS A 132 6.76 -5.32 12.27
C HIS A 132 5.31 -5.73 12.56
N GLU A 133 4.66 -5.07 13.53
CA GLU A 133 3.26 -5.34 13.86
C GLU A 133 2.31 -5.03 12.70
N ILE A 134 2.40 -3.83 12.12
CA ILE A 134 1.47 -3.41 11.05
C ILE A 134 1.70 -4.15 9.74
N THR A 135 2.93 -4.59 9.48
CA THR A 135 3.27 -5.41 8.31
C THR A 135 3.10 -6.90 8.54
N LYS A 136 2.72 -7.31 9.77
CA LYS A 136 2.61 -8.72 10.20
C LYS A 136 3.89 -9.52 9.92
N GLY A 137 5.05 -8.90 10.17
CA GLY A 137 6.36 -9.49 9.98
C GLY A 137 6.83 -9.58 8.52
N ASP A 138 6.19 -8.86 7.60
CA ASP A 138 6.72 -8.73 6.24
C ASP A 138 8.11 -8.08 6.25
N VAL A 139 8.93 -8.47 5.28
CA VAL A 139 10.27 -7.91 5.03
C VAL A 139 10.43 -7.59 3.53
N PRO A 140 11.32 -6.65 3.16
CA PRO A 140 11.64 -6.37 1.77
C PRO A 140 12.07 -7.62 0.99
N LEU A 141 11.72 -7.69 -0.30
CA LEU A 141 12.07 -8.85 -1.15
C LEU A 141 13.58 -9.09 -1.21
N VAL A 142 14.39 -8.04 -1.17
CA VAL A 142 15.87 -8.13 -1.19
C VAL A 142 16.43 -8.91 0.02
N GLU A 143 15.68 -9.01 1.11
CA GLU A 143 16.07 -9.79 2.29
C GLU A 143 15.58 -11.26 2.23
N LYS A 144 14.67 -11.59 1.29
CA LYS A 144 14.16 -12.94 1.07
C LYS A 144 14.96 -13.74 0.02
N ILE A 145 15.90 -13.10 -0.66
CA ILE A 145 16.74 -13.68 -1.74
C ILE A 145 18.15 -13.91 -1.22
#